data_AF-A0A934RHF6-F1
#
_entry.id   AF-A0A934RHF6-F1
#
_cell.length_a   1.000
_cell.length_b   1.000
_cell.length_c   1.000
_cell.angle_alpha   90.00
_cell.angle_beta   90.00
_cell.angle_gamma   90.00
#
_symmetry.space_group_name_H-M   'P 1'
#
loop_
_entity.id
_entity.type
_entity.pdbx_description
1 polymer ?
#
loop_
_entity_poly.entity_id
_entity_poly.type
_entity_poly.pdbx_seq_one_letter_code
_entity_poly.pdbx_strand_id
1 'polypeptide(L)'
;MSACLWLSVAAVLTGAARGDGLPLDRVPVAGQTGPSCGFFANVPAVTLATGVDIYPSRSFMRSVYGLRRGDFRYQRSFDKRMFFELFSIPYEVVELEHEPQRAAALKPTLRKLVSEVFDPGLAAGKVYSLRVVGVFGGPHNALLFGKSGDRYVVHDPYPGRIKKLTVDELIEFMMVRSTTKANRGKEVYVTHFLEADVSDRSHDGLIPITRFPAELKLGLTPGQRQSLVSVFRSAAGNPRPAKLADRVRHYPDLDFAVLDDSDDGTKLRNVIGGELEPDELAGVLHLAKFTMNTWHLKRRPLLAVVFMEGRPWVMVGYEPLEEGAKDRPTLVFDDGREIRGLPVSRALELIHADGACYGTIKVNWE
;
A
#
# COMPACT_ATOMS: atom_id res chain seq x y z
N MET A 1 26.62 -31.51 -53.33
CA MET A 1 26.40 -31.87 -51.91
C MET A 1 25.39 -30.87 -51.37
N SER A 2 24.12 -31.25 -51.34
CA SER A 2 23.36 -31.56 -50.10
C SER A 2 23.35 -30.39 -49.11
N ALA A 3 22.22 -29.84 -48.64
CA ALA A 3 20.81 -30.14 -48.78
C ALA A 3 20.05 -28.99 -48.06
N CYS A 4 18.84 -28.63 -48.56
CA CYS A 4 17.62 -28.33 -47.78
C CYS A 4 17.63 -27.18 -46.73
N LEU A 5 16.62 -26.33 -46.53
CA LEU A 5 15.30 -26.11 -47.13
C LEU A 5 14.74 -24.79 -46.49
N TRP A 6 14.21 -23.86 -47.31
CA TRP A 6 12.97 -23.05 -47.16
C TRP A 6 12.68 -22.24 -45.88
N LEU A 7 12.53 -20.90 -45.95
CA LEU A 7 11.32 -20.11 -46.29
C LEU A 7 10.13 -20.29 -45.31
N SER A 8 9.81 -19.21 -44.57
CA SER A 8 8.46 -18.65 -44.21
C SER A 8 8.66 -17.63 -43.06
N VAL A 9 8.64 -16.31 -43.29
CA VAL A 9 7.46 -15.41 -43.22
C VAL A 9 6.50 -15.70 -42.07
N ALA A 10 6.30 -14.66 -41.23
CA ALA A 10 5.19 -14.43 -40.30
C ALA A 10 5.06 -15.35 -39.08
N ALA A 11 5.54 -14.85 -37.92
CA ALA A 11 4.76 -14.68 -36.69
C ALA A 11 5.69 -14.44 -35.49
N VAL A 12 6.10 -13.19 -35.27
CA VAL A 12 6.36 -12.70 -33.90
C VAL A 12 5.66 -11.36 -33.74
N LEU A 13 4.36 -11.36 -34.00
CA LEU A 13 3.41 -10.52 -33.28
C LEU A 13 2.56 -11.48 -32.45
N THR A 14 2.21 -11.03 -31.24
CA THR A 14 1.37 -11.69 -30.25
C THR A 14 1.94 -12.93 -29.57
N GLY A 15 3.16 -12.81 -29.03
CA GLY A 15 3.49 -13.45 -27.77
C GLY A 15 2.94 -12.60 -26.63
N ALA A 16 1.60 -12.54 -26.50
CA ALA A 16 0.99 -12.14 -25.24
C ALA A 16 1.36 -13.21 -24.21
N ALA A 17 2.58 -13.11 -23.67
CA ALA A 17 2.84 -13.55 -22.31
C ALA A 17 2.03 -12.58 -21.42
N ARG A 18 0.71 -12.78 -21.41
CA ARG A 18 -0.09 -12.46 -20.23
C ARG A 18 0.67 -13.13 -19.11
N GLY A 19 1.22 -12.32 -18.22
CA GLY A 19 1.71 -12.83 -16.95
C GLY A 19 0.59 -13.71 -16.41
N ASP A 20 0.87 -14.99 -16.21
CA ASP A 20 0.07 -15.82 -15.33
C ASP A 20 0.33 -15.29 -13.92
N GLY A 21 -0.18 -14.09 -13.67
CA GLY A 21 -0.23 -13.50 -12.35
C GLY A 21 -0.97 -14.46 -11.42
N LEU A 22 -0.80 -14.22 -10.12
CA LEU A 22 -1.47 -15.00 -9.08
C LEU A 22 -2.94 -15.26 -9.44
N PRO A 23 -3.37 -16.54 -9.54
CA PRO A 23 -4.77 -16.86 -9.82
C PRO A 23 -5.70 -16.13 -8.85
N LEU A 24 -6.73 -15.45 -9.37
CA LEU A 24 -7.59 -14.57 -8.57
C LEU A 24 -8.28 -15.30 -7.40
N ASP A 25 -8.49 -16.60 -7.53
CA ASP A 25 -9.01 -17.51 -6.51
C ASP A 25 -8.01 -17.83 -5.38
N ARG A 26 -6.71 -17.59 -5.61
CA ARG A 26 -5.66 -17.73 -4.59
C ARG A 26 -5.42 -16.46 -3.81
N VAL A 27 -5.97 -15.32 -4.23
CA VAL A 27 -5.79 -14.04 -3.51
C VAL A 27 -6.51 -14.12 -2.16
N PRO A 28 -5.80 -13.97 -1.03
CA PRO A 28 -6.36 -14.10 0.31
C PRO A 28 -7.42 -13.04 0.60
N VAL A 29 -8.41 -13.44 1.39
CA VAL A 29 -9.57 -12.61 1.74
C VAL A 29 -9.40 -12.06 3.14
N ALA A 30 -9.33 -10.74 3.27
CA ALA A 30 -9.15 -10.08 4.55
C ALA A 30 -10.50 -9.63 5.12
N GLY A 31 -10.94 -10.33 6.17
CA GLY A 31 -12.15 -9.97 6.90
C GLY A 31 -11.94 -8.82 7.89
N GLN A 32 -12.93 -7.95 8.00
CA GLN A 32 -12.95 -6.82 8.93
C GLN A 32 -13.52 -7.25 10.29
N THR A 33 -12.78 -6.99 11.36
CA THR A 33 -13.29 -6.99 12.75
C THR A 33 -13.09 -5.59 13.33
N GLY A 34 -14.15 -4.80 13.48
CA GLY A 34 -14.06 -3.39 13.91
C GLY A 34 -14.29 -2.39 12.76
N PRO A 35 -13.96 -1.09 12.94
CA PRO A 35 -14.60 -0.02 12.14
C PRO A 35 -13.99 0.38 10.78
N SER A 36 -12.79 -0.05 10.37
CA SER A 36 -12.25 0.37 9.05
C SER A 36 -12.41 -0.68 7.95
N CYS A 37 -13.30 -0.41 7.00
CA CYS A 37 -13.34 -1.16 5.73
C CYS A 37 -12.25 -0.70 4.75
N GLY A 38 -11.80 0.56 4.85
CA GLY A 38 -10.81 1.15 3.93
C GLY A 38 -9.44 0.47 3.97
N PHE A 39 -9.01 -0.07 5.11
CA PHE A 39 -7.76 -0.83 5.18
C PHE A 39 -7.94 -2.26 4.64
N PHE A 40 -8.86 -3.01 5.23
CA PHE A 40 -9.04 -4.43 4.92
C PHE A 40 -9.47 -4.68 3.48
N ALA A 41 -10.27 -3.79 2.88
CA ALA A 41 -10.65 -3.88 1.47
C ALA A 41 -9.40 -4.00 0.57
N ASN A 42 -8.34 -3.29 0.90
CA ASN A 42 -7.17 -3.11 0.05
C ASN A 42 -6.01 -4.08 0.36
N VAL A 43 -6.10 -4.90 1.43
CA VAL A 43 -5.07 -5.95 1.74
C VAL A 43 -4.69 -6.80 0.52
N PRO A 44 -5.64 -7.26 -0.32
CA PRO A 44 -5.31 -7.97 -1.56
C PRO A 44 -4.42 -7.19 -2.52
N ALA A 45 -4.49 -5.86 -2.56
CA ALA A 45 -3.62 -5.05 -3.41
C ALA A 45 -2.15 -5.16 -2.97
N VAL A 46 -1.87 -5.23 -1.66
CA VAL A 46 -0.51 -5.51 -1.16
C VAL A 46 -0.06 -6.91 -1.56
N THR A 47 -0.94 -7.91 -1.42
CA THR A 47 -0.63 -9.27 -1.84
C THR A 47 -0.29 -9.34 -3.32
N LEU A 48 -1.10 -8.72 -4.18
CA LEU A 48 -0.84 -8.66 -5.62
C LEU A 48 0.44 -7.89 -5.93
N ALA A 49 0.73 -6.82 -5.20
CA ALA A 49 1.91 -5.99 -5.36
C ALA A 49 3.20 -6.58 -4.76
N THR A 50 3.16 -7.69 -4.01
CA THR A 50 4.34 -8.21 -3.29
C THR A 50 4.48 -9.72 -3.32
N GLY A 51 3.43 -10.45 -3.70
CA GLY A 51 3.35 -11.90 -3.56
C GLY A 51 3.32 -12.35 -2.09
N VAL A 52 3.16 -11.44 -1.14
CA VAL A 52 3.16 -11.73 0.29
C VAL A 52 1.74 -11.70 0.82
N ASP A 53 1.33 -12.81 1.41
CA ASP A 53 0.07 -12.88 2.13
C ASP A 53 0.25 -12.35 3.56
N ILE A 54 -0.25 -11.13 3.81
CA ILE A 54 -0.20 -10.49 5.12
C ILE A 54 -1.41 -10.81 6.02
N TYR A 55 -2.44 -11.48 5.47
CA TYR A 55 -3.67 -11.79 6.21
C TYR A 55 -3.45 -12.65 7.48
N PRO A 56 -2.57 -13.68 7.48
CA PRO A 56 -2.35 -14.50 8.68
C PRO A 56 -1.77 -13.72 9.87
N SER A 57 -1.12 -12.58 9.64
CA SER A 57 -0.45 -11.82 10.69
C SER A 57 -1.35 -10.76 11.29
N ARG A 58 -2.19 -11.20 12.24
CA ARG A 58 -2.99 -10.29 13.08
C ARG A 58 -2.13 -9.26 13.81
N SER A 59 -0.93 -9.63 14.25
CA SER A 59 0.00 -8.69 14.91
C SER A 59 0.47 -7.61 13.95
N PHE A 60 0.91 -7.97 12.74
CA PHE A 60 1.29 -7.00 11.71
C PHE A 60 0.13 -6.06 11.37
N MET A 61 -1.04 -6.62 11.04
CA MET A 61 -2.22 -5.83 10.69
C MET A 61 -2.66 -4.91 11.84
N ARG A 62 -2.60 -5.36 13.11
CA ARG A 62 -2.96 -4.53 14.27
C ARG A 62 -1.98 -3.39 14.51
N SER A 63 -0.68 -3.67 14.42
CA SER A 63 0.37 -2.68 14.70
C SER A 63 0.48 -1.62 13.59
N VAL A 64 0.38 -2.02 12.31
CA VAL A 64 0.37 -1.06 11.18
C VAL A 64 -0.91 -0.21 11.19
N TYR A 65 -1.99 -0.72 11.79
CA TYR A 65 -3.29 -0.05 11.86
C TYR A 65 -3.53 0.71 13.19
N GLY A 66 -2.58 0.72 14.14
CA GLY A 66 -2.75 1.44 15.42
C GLY A 66 -3.97 0.98 16.22
N LEU A 67 -4.22 -0.34 16.30
CA LEU A 67 -5.42 -0.89 16.92
C LEU A 67 -5.33 -1.00 18.45
N ARG A 68 -5.34 0.12 19.18
CA ARG A 68 -6.19 0.18 20.38
C ARG A 68 -7.44 0.97 20.04
N ARG A 69 -8.51 0.66 20.77
CA ARG A 69 -9.89 1.11 20.54
C ARG A 69 -10.07 2.64 20.67
N GLY A 70 -9.00 3.40 20.87
CA GLY A 70 -8.99 4.82 21.23
C GLY A 70 -8.05 5.73 20.41
N ASP A 71 -7.10 5.20 19.63
CA ASP A 71 -6.00 6.03 19.08
C ASP A 71 -6.39 6.73 17.77
N PHE A 72 -7.40 6.18 17.10
CA PHE A 72 -8.35 6.99 16.35
C PHE A 72 -9.55 7.21 17.25
N ARG A 73 -9.61 8.33 17.99
CA ARG A 73 -10.85 8.74 18.67
C ARG A 73 -11.99 8.74 17.63
N TYR A 74 -12.78 7.66 17.59
CA TYR A 74 -14.02 7.54 16.84
C TYR A 74 -14.01 8.05 15.37
N GLN A 75 -12.89 7.99 14.65
CA GLN A 75 -12.95 8.24 13.21
C GLN A 75 -13.57 7.02 12.53
N ARG A 76 -14.82 7.19 12.05
CA ARG A 76 -15.63 6.15 11.39
C ARG A 76 -15.06 5.66 10.05
N SER A 77 -13.92 6.20 9.60
CA SER A 77 -13.37 5.94 8.27
C SER A 77 -11.85 6.05 8.27
N PHE A 78 -11.18 5.02 7.75
CA PHE A 78 -9.79 5.09 7.30
C PHE A 78 -9.76 5.63 5.87
N ASP A 79 -8.90 6.60 5.61
CA ASP A 79 -8.67 7.07 4.24
C ASP A 79 -7.91 6.00 3.46
N LYS A 80 -8.53 5.45 2.41
CA LYS A 80 -7.92 4.42 1.56
C LYS A 80 -6.63 4.89 0.89
N ARG A 81 -6.39 6.20 0.74
CA ARG A 81 -5.09 6.76 0.26
C ARG A 81 -3.93 6.32 1.14
N MET A 82 -4.10 6.40 2.47
CA MET A 82 -3.09 6.00 3.45
C MET A 82 -2.63 4.55 3.26
N PHE A 83 -3.52 3.66 2.84
CA PHE A 83 -3.15 2.26 2.60
C PHE A 83 -2.10 2.18 1.49
N PHE A 84 -2.38 2.80 0.35
CA PHE A 84 -1.48 2.72 -0.80
C PHE A 84 -0.15 3.44 -0.53
N GLU A 85 -0.17 4.54 0.22
CA GLU A 85 1.03 5.28 0.65
C GLU A 85 1.91 4.47 1.62
N LEU A 86 1.33 3.87 2.67
CA LEU A 86 2.08 3.05 3.62
C LEU A 86 2.84 1.91 2.94
N PHE A 87 2.22 1.35 1.90
CA PHE A 87 2.80 0.27 1.13
C PHE A 87 3.48 0.75 -0.15
N SER A 88 3.69 2.05 -0.39
CA SER A 88 4.33 2.61 -1.60
C SER A 88 3.77 2.02 -2.91
N ILE A 89 2.45 1.85 -2.98
CA ILE A 89 1.72 1.40 -4.18
C ILE A 89 1.24 2.67 -4.90
N PRO A 90 1.72 2.95 -6.13
CA PRO A 90 1.27 4.11 -6.89
C PRO A 90 -0.24 4.06 -7.11
N TYR A 91 -0.89 5.21 -6.97
CA TYR A 91 -2.32 5.33 -7.18
C TYR A 91 -2.71 6.70 -7.73
N GLU A 92 -3.85 6.74 -8.40
CA GLU A 92 -4.54 7.95 -8.83
C GLU A 92 -5.92 8.02 -8.17
N VAL A 93 -6.37 9.22 -7.82
CA VAL A 93 -7.70 9.45 -7.22
C VAL A 93 -8.66 9.89 -8.31
N VAL A 94 -9.80 9.21 -8.40
CA VAL A 94 -10.89 9.60 -9.29
C VAL A 94 -12.18 9.75 -8.48
N GLU A 95 -12.70 10.98 -8.46
CA GLU A 95 -14.01 11.30 -7.90
C GLU A 95 -14.90 11.90 -8.99
N LEU A 96 -16.05 11.25 -9.21
CA LEU A 96 -17.08 11.69 -10.14
C LEU A 96 -18.36 11.92 -9.33
N GLU A 97 -18.70 13.20 -9.18
CA GLU A 97 -20.03 13.58 -8.70
C GLU A 97 -21.02 13.51 -9.86
N HIS A 98 -22.10 12.77 -9.66
CA HIS A 98 -23.19 12.74 -10.62
C HIS A 98 -24.22 13.76 -10.20
N GLU A 99 -24.67 14.58 -11.15
CA GLU A 99 -25.81 15.48 -10.97
C GLU A 99 -27.00 14.73 -10.32
N PRO A 100 -27.90 15.42 -9.61
CA PRO A 100 -29.10 14.80 -9.05
C PRO A 100 -29.90 14.06 -10.13
N GLN A 101 -29.76 12.74 -10.16
CA GLN A 101 -30.32 11.87 -11.18
C GLN A 101 -30.78 10.57 -10.52
N ARG A 102 -31.88 10.01 -11.03
CA ARG A 102 -32.39 8.72 -10.58
C ARG A 102 -31.40 7.62 -10.94
N ALA A 103 -31.37 6.57 -10.13
CA ALA A 103 -30.56 5.37 -10.32
C ALA A 103 -30.51 4.87 -11.79
N ALA A 104 -31.67 4.76 -12.45
CA ALA A 104 -31.76 4.26 -13.82
C ALA A 104 -31.00 5.11 -14.85
N ALA A 105 -30.91 6.43 -14.65
CA ALA A 105 -30.21 7.33 -15.55
C ALA A 105 -28.68 7.23 -15.44
N LEU A 106 -28.18 6.77 -14.29
CA LEU A 106 -26.74 6.63 -14.03
C LEU A 106 -26.14 5.34 -14.62
N LYS A 107 -26.94 4.28 -14.79
CA LYS A 107 -26.46 2.97 -15.25
C LYS A 107 -25.68 3.01 -16.56
N PRO A 108 -26.09 3.73 -17.62
CA PRO A 108 -25.32 3.81 -18.86
C PRO A 108 -23.94 4.43 -18.66
N THR A 109 -23.83 5.49 -17.83
CA THR A 109 -22.56 6.15 -17.51
C THR A 109 -21.63 5.21 -16.76
N LEU A 110 -22.13 4.48 -15.76
CA LEU A 110 -21.31 3.51 -15.02
C LEU A 110 -20.92 2.31 -15.88
N ARG A 111 -21.78 1.87 -16.81
CA ARG A 111 -21.42 0.84 -17.78
C ARG A 111 -20.28 1.28 -18.68
N LYS A 112 -20.30 2.54 -19.14
CA LYS A 112 -19.21 3.15 -19.90
C LYS A 112 -17.91 3.20 -19.08
N LEU A 113 -17.98 3.60 -17.82
CA LEU A 113 -16.83 3.58 -16.90
C LEU A 113 -16.24 2.17 -16.77
N VAL A 114 -17.08 1.15 -16.62
CA VAL A 114 -16.60 -0.25 -16.54
C VAL A 114 -15.89 -0.67 -17.83
N SER A 115 -16.48 -0.40 -19.00
CA SER A 115 -15.90 -0.83 -20.28
C SER A 115 -14.67 -0.04 -20.72
N GLU A 116 -14.63 1.26 -20.41
CA GLU A 116 -13.58 2.17 -20.91
C GLU A 116 -12.45 2.42 -19.91
N VAL A 117 -12.67 2.17 -18.61
CA VAL A 117 -11.66 2.37 -17.57
C VAL A 117 -11.32 1.05 -16.88
N PHE A 118 -12.29 0.37 -16.27
CA PHE A 118 -11.99 -0.80 -15.45
C PHE A 118 -11.54 -2.02 -16.26
N ASP A 119 -12.22 -2.36 -17.35
CA ASP A 119 -11.81 -3.46 -18.22
C ASP A 119 -10.37 -3.29 -18.76
N PRO A 120 -10.00 -2.15 -19.38
CA PRO A 120 -8.63 -1.98 -19.86
C PRO A 120 -7.62 -1.89 -18.72
N GLY A 121 -7.93 -1.24 -17.60
CA GLY A 121 -7.01 -1.15 -16.48
C GLY A 121 -6.78 -2.48 -15.77
N LEU A 122 -7.84 -3.29 -15.53
CA LEU A 122 -7.70 -4.65 -15.02
C LEU A 122 -6.84 -5.52 -15.96
N ALA A 123 -7.02 -5.38 -17.28
CA ALA A 123 -6.20 -6.07 -18.27
C ALA A 123 -4.73 -5.60 -18.25
N ALA A 124 -4.48 -4.34 -17.87
CA ALA A 124 -3.16 -3.76 -17.69
C ALA A 124 -2.55 -4.03 -16.28
N GLY A 125 -3.23 -4.79 -15.42
CA GLY A 125 -2.73 -5.11 -14.08
C GLY A 125 -2.97 -4.03 -13.03
N LYS A 126 -3.95 -3.15 -13.24
CA LYS A 126 -4.44 -2.20 -12.23
C LYS A 126 -5.50 -2.82 -11.35
N VAL A 127 -5.69 -2.26 -10.15
CA VAL A 127 -6.78 -2.59 -9.23
C VAL A 127 -7.49 -1.32 -8.78
N TYR A 128 -8.73 -1.45 -8.33
CA TYR A 128 -9.62 -0.32 -8.07
C TYR A 128 -10.18 -0.36 -6.65
N SER A 129 -9.79 0.59 -5.81
CA SER A 129 -10.38 0.75 -4.47
C SER A 129 -11.67 1.55 -4.57
N LEU A 130 -12.80 0.85 -4.62
CA LEU A 130 -14.12 1.40 -4.89
C LEU A 130 -14.84 1.85 -3.62
N ARG A 131 -15.54 2.99 -3.70
CA ARG A 131 -16.63 3.31 -2.78
C ARG A 131 -17.90 2.60 -3.28
N VAL A 132 -18.49 1.77 -2.43
CA VAL A 132 -19.59 0.85 -2.79
C VAL A 132 -20.71 0.86 -1.74
N VAL A 133 -21.84 0.25 -2.05
CA VAL A 133 -22.97 0.08 -1.13
C VAL A 133 -22.69 -1.09 -0.20
N GLY A 134 -22.62 -0.83 1.11
CA GLY A 134 -22.41 -1.85 2.14
C GLY A 134 -23.66 -2.64 2.48
N VAL A 135 -23.49 -3.71 3.25
CA VAL A 135 -24.58 -4.63 3.67
C VAL A 135 -25.75 -3.91 4.37
N PHE A 136 -25.48 -2.83 5.09
CA PHE A 136 -26.50 -2.02 5.78
C PHE A 136 -26.96 -0.80 4.95
N GLY A 137 -26.67 -0.76 3.65
CA GLY A 137 -27.04 0.32 2.74
C GLY A 137 -26.20 1.60 2.82
N GLY A 138 -25.30 1.71 3.81
CA GLY A 138 -24.35 2.82 3.93
C GLY A 138 -23.13 2.67 2.99
N PRO A 139 -22.33 3.74 2.81
CA PRO A 139 -21.09 3.66 2.04
C PRO A 139 -20.10 2.67 2.66
N HIS A 140 -19.41 1.92 1.81
CA HIS A 140 -18.43 0.91 2.16
C HIS A 140 -17.24 0.96 1.18
N ASN A 141 -16.12 0.32 1.52
CA ASN A 141 -14.97 0.19 0.63
C ASN A 141 -14.80 -1.26 0.20
N ALA A 142 -14.57 -1.47 -1.09
CA ALA A 142 -14.23 -2.77 -1.65
C ALA A 142 -13.12 -2.61 -2.68
N LEU A 143 -12.39 -3.68 -2.98
CA LEU A 143 -11.35 -3.67 -4.01
C LEU A 143 -11.83 -4.50 -5.19
N LEU A 144 -11.96 -3.88 -6.36
CA LEU A 144 -12.09 -4.59 -7.64
C LEU A 144 -10.69 -4.91 -8.14
N PHE A 145 -10.35 -6.19 -8.25
CA PHE A 145 -8.96 -6.60 -8.48
C PHE A 145 -8.77 -7.60 -9.63
N GLY A 146 -9.83 -7.94 -10.36
CA GLY A 146 -9.68 -8.81 -11.52
C GLY A 146 -11.00 -9.18 -12.19
N LYS A 147 -10.88 -10.05 -13.19
CA LYS A 147 -11.99 -10.61 -13.96
C LYS A 147 -11.82 -12.12 -14.11
N SER A 148 -12.90 -12.87 -13.93
CA SER A 148 -12.96 -14.33 -14.09
C SER A 148 -14.09 -14.64 -15.05
N GLY A 149 -13.75 -14.85 -16.33
CA GLY A 149 -14.73 -14.97 -17.41
C GLY A 149 -15.48 -13.65 -17.66
N ASP A 150 -16.80 -13.70 -17.55
CA ASP A 150 -17.72 -12.55 -17.67
C ASP A 150 -17.96 -11.83 -16.33
N ARG A 151 -17.33 -12.27 -15.24
CA ARG A 151 -17.54 -11.74 -13.88
C ARG A 151 -16.36 -10.92 -13.38
N TYR A 152 -16.65 -9.80 -12.74
CA TYR A 152 -15.71 -8.96 -12.00
C TYR A 152 -15.49 -9.52 -10.60
N VAL A 153 -14.23 -9.61 -10.20
CA VAL A 153 -13.81 -10.17 -8.91
C VAL A 153 -13.54 -9.04 -7.93
N VAL A 154 -14.34 -9.00 -6.86
CA VAL A 154 -14.35 -7.90 -5.89
C VAL A 154 -14.12 -8.44 -4.49
N HIS A 155 -13.16 -7.88 -3.77
CA HIS A 155 -12.95 -8.14 -2.36
C HIS A 155 -13.80 -7.19 -1.52
N ASP A 156 -14.76 -7.75 -0.79
CA ASP A 156 -15.60 -7.03 0.17
C ASP A 156 -15.21 -7.47 1.60
N PRO A 157 -14.54 -6.61 2.38
CA PRO A 157 -13.98 -6.99 3.68
C PRO A 157 -15.04 -7.22 4.77
N TYR A 158 -16.31 -6.86 4.55
CA TYR A 158 -17.40 -7.15 5.48
C TYR A 158 -18.58 -7.82 4.75
N PRO A 159 -18.66 -9.17 4.75
CA PRO A 159 -18.15 -10.08 5.78
C PRO A 159 -16.77 -10.73 5.49
N GLY A 160 -15.97 -10.18 4.57
CA GLY A 160 -14.68 -10.76 4.19
C GLY A 160 -14.88 -11.87 3.18
N ARG A 161 -15.41 -11.52 2.00
CA ARG A 161 -15.68 -12.46 0.90
C ARG A 161 -15.20 -11.88 -0.42
N ILE A 162 -14.81 -12.77 -1.32
CA ILE A 162 -14.69 -12.45 -2.74
C ILE A 162 -16.07 -12.60 -3.38
N LYS A 163 -16.56 -11.53 -4.00
CA LYS A 163 -17.75 -11.53 -4.84
C LYS A 163 -17.33 -11.66 -6.31
N LYS A 164 -18.12 -12.40 -7.08
CA LYS A 164 -18.03 -12.45 -8.55
C LYS A 164 -19.30 -11.80 -9.11
N LEU A 165 -19.17 -10.58 -9.62
CA LEU A 165 -20.29 -9.74 -10.03
C LEU A 165 -20.36 -9.69 -11.57
N THR A 166 -21.55 -9.79 -12.14
CA THR A 166 -21.80 -9.31 -13.51
C THR A 166 -21.53 -7.80 -13.61
N VAL A 167 -21.48 -7.27 -14.83
CA VAL A 167 -21.42 -5.83 -15.05
C VAL A 167 -22.58 -5.09 -14.36
N ASP A 168 -23.80 -5.61 -14.44
CA ASP A 168 -24.97 -4.95 -13.84
C ASP A 168 -24.92 -5.00 -12.31
N GLU A 169 -24.49 -6.12 -11.73
CA GLU A 169 -24.29 -6.22 -10.28
C GLU A 169 -23.16 -5.30 -9.79
N LEU A 170 -22.07 -5.14 -10.54
CA LEU A 170 -21.00 -4.21 -10.21
C LEU A 170 -21.48 -2.75 -10.25
N ILE A 171 -22.25 -2.39 -11.28
CA ILE A 171 -22.84 -1.05 -11.42
C ILE A 171 -23.72 -0.74 -10.20
N GLU A 172 -24.66 -1.63 -9.86
CA GLU A 172 -25.52 -1.46 -8.66
C GLU A 172 -24.68 -1.36 -7.38
N PHE A 173 -23.61 -2.13 -7.28
CA PHE A 173 -22.72 -2.11 -6.12
C PHE A 173 -22.00 -0.76 -5.95
N MET A 174 -21.73 -0.05 -7.05
CA MET A 174 -21.08 1.27 -7.04
C MET A 174 -22.03 2.46 -6.87
N MET A 175 -23.35 2.23 -6.89
CA MET A 175 -24.35 3.30 -6.81
C MET A 175 -24.57 3.78 -5.37
N VAL A 176 -23.56 4.46 -4.84
CA VAL A 176 -23.58 5.01 -3.48
C VAL A 176 -24.30 6.35 -3.46
N ARG A 177 -25.37 6.44 -2.65
CA ARG A 177 -26.10 7.70 -2.44
C ARG A 177 -25.25 8.72 -1.69
N SER A 178 -25.25 9.96 -2.16
CA SER A 178 -24.62 11.09 -1.50
C SER A 178 -25.32 11.37 -0.17
N THR A 179 -24.54 11.54 0.90
CA THR A 179 -25.04 11.86 2.24
C THR A 179 -24.68 13.29 2.66
N THR A 180 -24.22 14.12 1.73
CA THR A 180 -23.86 15.51 2.04
C THR A 180 -25.09 16.31 2.48
N LYS A 181 -24.90 17.31 3.35
CA LYS A 181 -26.02 18.15 3.81
C LYS A 181 -26.74 18.85 2.65
N ALA A 182 -26.01 19.26 1.61
CA ALA A 182 -26.55 19.90 0.42
C ALA A 182 -27.48 19.00 -0.42
N ASN A 183 -27.32 17.68 -0.28
CA ASN A 183 -28.05 16.67 -1.04
C ASN A 183 -29.09 15.92 -0.18
N ARG A 184 -29.34 16.37 1.05
CA ARG A 184 -30.33 15.74 1.94
C ARG A 184 -31.73 15.77 1.30
N GLY A 185 -32.33 14.59 1.14
CA GLY A 185 -33.65 14.44 0.51
C GLY A 185 -33.65 14.40 -1.02
N LYS A 186 -32.47 14.46 -1.67
CA LYS A 186 -32.31 14.31 -3.12
C LYS A 186 -31.73 12.93 -3.47
N GLU A 187 -32.10 12.37 -4.62
CA GLU A 187 -31.42 11.21 -5.19
C GLU A 187 -30.16 11.66 -5.93
N VAL A 188 -29.06 11.80 -5.19
CA VAL A 188 -27.73 12.12 -5.72
C VAL A 188 -26.82 10.93 -5.46
N TYR A 189 -25.97 10.58 -6.42
CA TYR A 189 -25.06 9.45 -6.35
C TYR A 189 -23.62 9.91 -6.57
N VAL A 190 -22.66 9.24 -5.93
CA VAL A 190 -21.24 9.55 -6.05
C VAL A 190 -20.49 8.30 -6.48
N THR A 191 -19.61 8.43 -7.46
CA THR A 191 -18.65 7.39 -7.83
C THR A 191 -17.26 7.84 -7.44
N HIS A 192 -16.64 7.12 -6.52
CA HIS A 192 -15.29 7.43 -6.06
C HIS A 192 -14.45 6.16 -6.04
N PHE A 193 -13.30 6.20 -6.71
CA PHE A 193 -12.36 5.10 -6.69
C PHE A 193 -10.91 5.60 -6.70
N LEU A 194 -10.01 4.76 -6.18
CA LEU A 194 -8.58 4.92 -6.43
C LEU A 194 -8.20 3.86 -7.44
N GLU A 195 -7.51 4.28 -8.49
CA GLU A 195 -6.87 3.38 -9.44
C GLU A 195 -5.44 3.14 -8.96
N ALA A 196 -5.06 1.90 -8.68
CA ALA A 196 -3.73 1.55 -8.17
C ALA A 196 -3.02 0.58 -9.12
N ASP A 197 -1.73 0.82 -9.34
CA ASP A 197 -0.90 -0.01 -10.23
C ASP A 197 -0.17 -1.10 -9.44
N VAL A 198 -0.45 -2.37 -9.79
CA VAL A 198 0.21 -3.55 -9.22
C VAL A 198 0.90 -4.42 -10.29
N SER A 199 0.96 -3.93 -11.53
CA SER A 199 1.38 -4.70 -12.72
C SER A 199 2.87 -5.06 -12.72
N ASP A 200 3.72 -4.13 -12.29
CA ASP A 200 5.19 -4.30 -12.19
C ASP A 200 5.64 -5.32 -11.13
N ARG A 201 4.70 -5.95 -10.42
CA ARG A 201 4.98 -6.70 -9.19
C ARG A 201 4.33 -8.09 -9.18
N SER A 202 4.12 -8.66 -10.36
CA SER A 202 3.68 -10.06 -10.46
C SER A 202 4.77 -11.00 -9.91
N HIS A 203 4.35 -11.94 -9.09
CA HIS A 203 5.24 -12.80 -8.33
C HIS A 203 4.78 -14.24 -8.36
N ASP A 204 5.72 -15.15 -8.60
CA ASP A 204 5.46 -16.58 -8.53
C ASP A 204 5.16 -16.99 -7.08
N GLY A 205 3.90 -17.35 -6.85
CA GLY A 205 3.41 -17.95 -5.62
C GLY A 205 3.26 -16.98 -4.44
N LEU A 206 2.32 -17.31 -3.55
CA LEU A 206 2.10 -16.58 -2.30
C LEU A 206 3.00 -17.10 -1.20
N ILE A 207 3.63 -16.17 -0.48
CA ILE A 207 4.39 -16.45 0.73
C ILE A 207 3.66 -15.83 1.92
N PRO A 208 3.18 -16.62 2.90
CA PRO A 208 2.66 -16.07 4.14
C PRO A 208 3.72 -15.24 4.85
N ILE A 209 3.35 -14.05 5.34
CA ILE A 209 4.24 -13.19 6.13
C ILE A 209 4.82 -13.90 7.37
N THR A 210 4.14 -14.93 7.87
CA THR A 210 4.62 -15.77 8.99
C THR A 210 5.82 -16.65 8.63
N ARG A 211 6.19 -16.75 7.35
CA ARG A 211 7.41 -17.43 6.88
C ARG A 211 8.62 -16.50 6.81
N PHE A 212 8.45 -15.21 7.10
CA PHE A 212 9.59 -14.31 7.16
C PHE A 212 10.53 -14.74 8.30
N PRO A 213 11.85 -14.72 8.08
CA PRO A 213 12.80 -15.11 9.11
C PRO A 213 12.75 -14.15 10.30
N ALA A 214 13.01 -14.70 11.50
CA ALA A 214 13.05 -13.94 12.75
C ALA A 214 14.26 -13.00 12.86
N GLU A 215 15.28 -13.22 12.03
CA GLU A 215 16.46 -12.37 11.85
C GLU A 215 16.74 -12.16 10.37
N LEU A 216 17.30 -11.01 10.03
CA LEU A 216 17.75 -10.70 8.68
C LEU A 216 18.81 -9.62 8.73
N LYS A 217 19.86 -9.74 7.91
CA LYS A 217 20.86 -8.69 7.73
C LYS A 217 21.17 -8.54 6.25
N LEU A 218 21.04 -7.33 5.73
CA LEU A 218 21.39 -7.00 4.36
C LEU A 218 22.87 -6.65 4.30
N GLY A 219 23.61 -7.36 3.46
CA GLY A 219 24.94 -6.93 3.02
C GLY A 219 24.79 -6.05 1.78
N LEU A 220 24.53 -4.75 1.98
CA LEU A 220 24.47 -3.82 0.84
C LEU A 220 25.84 -3.75 0.18
N THR A 221 25.87 -3.81 -1.16
CA THR A 221 27.11 -3.65 -1.93
C THR A 221 27.63 -2.22 -1.81
N PRO A 222 28.92 -1.96 -2.14
CA PRO A 222 29.43 -0.60 -2.21
C PRO A 222 28.62 0.30 -3.15
N GLY A 223 28.12 -0.23 -4.28
CA GLY A 223 27.29 0.50 -5.24
C GLY A 223 25.94 0.90 -4.63
N GLN A 224 25.22 -0.05 -4.04
CA GLN A 224 23.96 0.21 -3.34
C GLN A 224 24.12 1.24 -2.22
N ARG A 225 25.19 1.11 -1.42
CA ARG A 225 25.48 2.08 -0.35
C ARG A 225 25.82 3.45 -0.90
N GLN A 226 26.56 3.54 -2.01
CA GLN A 226 26.85 4.81 -2.68
C GLN A 226 25.56 5.47 -3.20
N SER A 227 24.61 4.70 -3.73
CA SER A 227 23.30 5.23 -4.13
C SER A 227 22.52 5.80 -2.94
N LEU A 228 22.48 5.10 -1.80
CA LEU A 228 21.87 5.62 -0.56
C LEU A 228 22.53 6.93 -0.13
N VAL A 229 23.87 6.96 -0.09
CA VAL A 229 24.64 8.15 0.27
C VAL A 229 24.34 9.32 -0.66
N SER A 230 24.21 9.07 -1.97
CA SER A 230 23.90 10.12 -2.94
C SER A 230 22.54 10.76 -2.66
N VAL A 231 21.51 9.94 -2.39
CA VAL A 231 20.16 10.43 -2.06
C VAL A 231 20.14 11.20 -0.74
N PHE A 232 20.92 10.79 0.25
CA PHE A 232 21.01 11.50 1.52
C PHE A 232 21.89 12.77 1.46
N ARG A 233 22.84 12.84 0.51
CA ARG A 233 23.73 14.01 0.33
C ARG A 233 23.17 15.08 -0.60
N SER A 234 22.38 14.73 -1.62
CA SER A 234 21.75 15.70 -2.52
C SER A 234 20.88 16.73 -1.76
N ALA A 235 20.41 16.34 -0.58
CA ALA A 235 19.65 17.17 0.34
C ALA A 235 20.48 18.20 1.13
N ALA A 236 21.82 18.15 1.16
CA ALA A 236 22.67 18.76 2.20
C ALA A 236 22.84 20.31 2.23
N GLY A 237 21.79 21.08 1.91
CA GLY A 237 21.81 22.55 1.96
C GLY A 237 21.38 23.21 3.28
N ASN A 238 20.74 22.48 4.22
CA ASN A 238 20.29 23.03 5.51
C ASN A 238 20.19 21.97 6.62
N PRO A 239 20.53 22.30 7.88
CA PRO A 239 20.55 21.32 8.97
C PRO A 239 19.15 20.99 9.47
N ARG A 240 18.79 19.70 9.44
CA ARG A 240 17.72 19.06 10.24
C ARG A 240 16.35 19.76 10.17
N PRO A 241 15.61 19.61 9.06
CA PRO A 241 14.25 20.14 8.96
C PRO A 241 13.35 19.60 10.08
N ALA A 242 12.87 20.50 10.94
CA ALA A 242 12.08 20.17 12.12
C ALA A 242 10.64 19.74 11.78
N LYS A 243 10.09 20.19 10.65
CA LYS A 243 8.73 19.87 10.20
C LYS A 243 8.75 18.83 9.09
N LEU A 244 7.75 17.95 9.06
CA LEU A 244 7.57 16.93 8.01
C LEU A 244 7.58 17.54 6.59
N ALA A 245 6.94 18.71 6.41
CA ALA A 245 6.94 19.45 5.13
C ALA A 245 8.33 19.74 4.61
N ASP A 246 9.20 20.17 5.52
CA ASP A 246 10.55 20.54 5.17
C ASP A 246 11.35 19.27 4.86
N ARG A 247 11.10 18.15 5.55
CA ARG A 247 11.72 16.84 5.24
C ARG A 247 11.33 16.31 3.87
N VAL A 248 10.04 16.36 3.52
CA VAL A 248 9.54 15.91 2.21
C VAL A 248 10.19 16.73 1.09
N ARG A 249 10.26 18.05 1.25
CA ARG A 249 10.93 18.94 0.28
C ARG A 249 12.44 18.71 0.22
N HIS A 250 13.07 18.37 1.33
CA HIS A 250 14.51 18.21 1.44
C HIS A 250 15.00 16.88 0.87
N TYR A 251 14.16 15.83 0.89
CA TYR A 251 14.49 14.50 0.37
C TYR A 251 13.48 14.05 -0.71
N PRO A 252 13.46 14.70 -1.89
CA PRO A 252 12.44 14.45 -2.91
C PRO A 252 12.49 13.04 -3.51
N ASP A 253 13.63 12.35 -3.41
CA ASP A 253 13.81 10.98 -3.90
C ASP A 253 13.29 9.91 -2.92
N LEU A 254 12.82 10.32 -1.73
CA LEU A 254 12.15 9.43 -0.78
C LEU A 254 10.65 9.42 -1.05
N ASP A 255 10.09 8.22 -1.18
CA ASP A 255 8.66 8.01 -1.27
C ASP A 255 8.08 7.98 0.15
N PHE A 256 7.66 9.14 0.63
CA PHE A 256 7.11 9.28 1.97
C PHE A 256 5.63 8.86 2.03
N ALA A 257 5.25 8.21 3.11
CA ALA A 257 3.84 8.11 3.47
C ALA A 257 3.44 9.43 4.17
N VAL A 258 2.75 10.34 3.46
CA VAL A 258 2.33 11.65 3.97
C VAL A 258 0.86 11.88 3.68
N LEU A 259 0.09 12.22 4.72
CA LEU A 259 -1.27 12.71 4.54
C LEU A 259 -1.24 14.15 4.06
N ASP A 260 -1.70 14.38 2.84
CA ASP A 260 -2.20 15.67 2.38
C ASP A 260 -3.73 15.66 2.44
N ASP A 261 -4.29 16.66 3.13
CA ASP A 261 -5.73 16.93 3.07
C ASP A 261 -5.87 18.43 2.85
N SER A 262 -6.08 18.81 1.59
CA SER A 262 -6.37 20.19 1.24
C SER A 262 -7.86 20.42 1.36
N ASP A 263 -8.22 21.41 2.19
CA ASP A 263 -9.28 22.35 1.78
C ASP A 263 -9.21 23.73 2.45
N ASP A 264 -8.37 24.00 3.48
CA ASP A 264 -8.07 25.39 3.89
C ASP A 264 -6.95 25.59 4.96
N GLY A 265 -6.02 24.64 5.14
CA GLY A 265 -5.03 24.76 6.23
C GLY A 265 -4.11 23.56 6.39
N THR A 266 -3.14 23.46 5.48
CA THR A 266 -2.08 22.44 5.41
C THR A 266 -1.46 22.09 6.77
N LYS A 267 -1.74 20.89 7.26
CA LYS A 267 -0.81 20.15 8.11
C LYS A 267 -0.57 18.81 7.44
N LEU A 268 0.59 18.65 6.81
CA LEU A 268 1.10 17.33 6.45
C LEU A 268 1.09 16.50 7.73
N ARG A 269 0.17 15.54 7.80
CA ARG A 269 0.13 14.65 8.95
C ARG A 269 1.05 13.51 8.62
N ASN A 270 1.93 13.21 9.57
CA ASN A 270 2.58 11.93 9.53
C ASN A 270 1.50 10.85 9.54
N VAL A 271 1.56 9.91 8.60
CA VAL A 271 0.66 8.75 8.50
C VAL A 271 0.71 7.92 9.79
N ILE A 272 1.78 8.09 10.56
CA ILE A 272 2.03 7.53 11.87
C ILE A 272 2.03 8.71 12.85
N GLY A 273 0.90 8.94 13.53
CA GLY A 273 0.62 10.17 14.26
C GLY A 273 1.62 10.54 15.36
N GLY A 274 1.61 11.82 15.76
CA GLY A 274 2.39 12.31 16.90
C GLY A 274 1.57 12.25 18.18
N GLU A 275 1.47 11.06 18.77
CA GLU A 275 1.02 10.75 20.15
C GLU A 275 0.99 9.22 20.32
N LEU A 276 1.92 8.49 19.68
CA LEU A 276 1.87 7.04 19.65
C LEU A 276 2.57 6.45 20.87
N GLU A 277 1.87 5.55 21.55
CA GLU A 277 2.43 4.73 22.62
C GLU A 277 3.52 3.79 22.06
N PRO A 278 4.48 3.31 22.88
CA PRO A 278 5.55 2.44 22.42
C PRO A 278 5.11 1.18 21.66
N ASP A 279 3.94 0.61 21.97
CA ASP A 279 3.40 -0.54 21.24
C ASP A 279 2.75 -0.18 19.89
N GLU A 280 2.41 1.09 19.68
CA GLU A 280 1.88 1.62 18.43
C GLU A 280 3.00 2.03 17.46
N LEU A 281 4.11 2.55 17.99
CA LEU A 281 5.34 2.79 17.22
C LEU A 281 5.95 1.50 16.65
N ALA A 282 5.60 0.33 17.22
CA ALA A 282 5.97 -0.97 16.66
C ALA A 282 5.43 -1.16 15.23
N GLY A 283 4.34 -0.49 14.83
CA GLY A 283 3.81 -0.50 13.47
C GLY A 283 4.83 -0.03 12.42
N VAL A 284 5.59 1.03 12.73
CA VAL A 284 6.69 1.54 11.87
C VAL A 284 7.73 0.44 11.65
N LEU A 285 8.15 -0.22 12.73
CA LEU A 285 9.17 -1.26 12.67
C LEU A 285 8.65 -2.52 11.98
N HIS A 286 7.38 -2.88 12.17
CA HIS A 286 6.75 -3.98 11.45
C HIS A 286 6.68 -3.71 9.95
N LEU A 287 6.31 -2.50 9.55
CA LEU A 287 6.32 -2.08 8.16
C LEU A 287 7.74 -2.06 7.58
N ALA A 288 8.72 -1.54 8.34
CA ALA A 288 10.13 -1.57 7.94
C ALA A 288 10.63 -3.00 7.75
N LYS A 289 10.29 -3.93 8.67
CA LYS A 289 10.64 -5.35 8.57
C LYS A 289 9.98 -5.99 7.36
N PHE A 290 8.71 -5.70 7.11
CA PHE A 290 8.00 -6.17 5.92
C PHE A 290 8.72 -5.70 4.65
N THR A 291 8.97 -4.39 4.52
CA THR A 291 9.64 -3.79 3.36
C THR A 291 11.03 -4.37 3.14
N MET A 292 11.84 -4.51 4.20
CA MET A 292 13.16 -5.13 4.15
C MET A 292 13.10 -6.61 3.69
N ASN A 293 12.12 -7.38 4.17
CA ASN A 293 11.91 -8.75 3.70
C ASN A 293 11.47 -8.79 2.23
N THR A 294 10.57 -7.90 1.80
CA THR A 294 10.18 -7.83 0.39
C THR A 294 11.35 -7.45 -0.52
N TRP A 295 12.30 -6.67 -0.02
CA TRP A 295 13.53 -6.37 -0.74
C TRP A 295 14.44 -7.58 -0.84
N HIS A 296 14.69 -8.25 0.29
CA HIS A 296 15.53 -9.45 0.36
C HIS A 296 15.03 -10.57 -0.55
N LEU A 297 13.70 -10.76 -0.61
CA LEU A 297 13.04 -11.74 -1.47
C LEU A 297 12.95 -11.30 -2.93
N LYS A 298 13.57 -10.18 -3.31
CA LYS A 298 13.47 -9.56 -4.65
C LYS A 298 12.02 -9.41 -5.13
N ARG A 299 11.12 -9.07 -4.19
CA ARG A 299 9.72 -8.79 -4.47
C ARG A 299 9.52 -7.31 -4.81
N ARG A 300 10.18 -6.42 -4.06
CA ARG A 300 10.17 -4.97 -4.35
C ARG A 300 11.54 -4.33 -4.14
N PRO A 301 12.01 -3.47 -5.05
CA PRO A 301 13.30 -2.81 -4.92
C PRO A 301 13.23 -1.59 -3.98
N LEU A 302 12.54 -1.71 -2.84
CA LEU A 302 12.38 -0.64 -1.86
C LEU A 302 13.00 -1.01 -0.52
N LEU A 303 13.79 -0.11 0.05
CA LEU A 303 14.25 -0.21 1.44
C LEU A 303 13.49 0.77 2.33
N ALA A 304 13.29 0.38 3.59
CA ALA A 304 12.55 1.16 4.57
C ALA A 304 13.40 2.33 5.08
N VAL A 305 12.83 3.53 5.06
CA VAL A 305 13.45 4.75 5.60
C VAL A 305 12.66 5.23 6.81
N VAL A 306 13.36 5.42 7.92
CA VAL A 306 12.83 6.05 9.13
C VAL A 306 13.65 7.30 9.44
N PHE A 307 13.06 8.26 10.16
CA PHE A 307 13.79 9.43 10.62
C PHE A 307 14.22 9.26 12.08
N MET A 308 15.51 9.48 12.34
CA MET A 308 16.10 9.48 13.67
C MET A 308 17.18 10.56 13.74
N GLU A 309 17.23 11.29 14.85
CA GLU A 309 18.18 12.38 15.08
C GLU A 309 18.13 13.47 13.98
N GLY A 310 16.94 13.70 13.40
CA GLY A 310 16.68 14.71 12.37
C GLY A 310 17.22 14.37 10.97
N ARG A 311 17.54 13.11 10.68
CA ARG A 311 18.02 12.63 9.37
C ARG A 311 17.40 11.28 8.99
N PRO A 312 17.36 10.92 7.70
CA PRO A 312 16.87 9.61 7.26
C PRO A 312 17.88 8.50 7.57
N TRP A 313 17.35 7.33 7.91
CA TRP A 313 18.09 6.10 8.16
C TRP A 313 17.39 4.94 7.47
N VAL A 314 18.17 4.04 6.85
CA VAL A 314 17.67 2.81 6.26
C VAL A 314 17.82 1.67 7.24
N MET A 315 16.75 0.92 7.49
CA MET A 315 16.88 -0.34 8.25
C MET A 315 17.51 -1.42 7.35
N VAL A 316 18.68 -1.91 7.76
CA VAL A 316 19.48 -2.91 7.02
C VAL A 316 19.68 -4.21 7.80
N GLY A 317 19.10 -4.32 9.00
CA GLY A 317 19.13 -5.56 9.76
C GLY A 317 18.17 -5.59 10.94
N TYR A 318 17.79 -6.80 11.37
CA TYR A 318 17.15 -7.05 12.65
C TYR A 318 17.50 -8.44 13.19
N GLU A 319 17.59 -8.56 14.51
CA GLU A 319 17.84 -9.79 15.26
C GLU A 319 16.80 -9.90 16.39
N PRO A 320 16.36 -11.10 16.78
CA PRO A 320 15.48 -11.26 17.93
C PRO A 320 16.19 -10.86 19.23
N LEU A 321 15.42 -10.31 20.17
CA LEU A 321 15.90 -10.08 21.52
C LEU A 321 16.03 -11.43 22.24
N GLU A 322 17.21 -11.78 22.73
CA GLU A 322 17.38 -12.95 23.58
C GLU A 322 16.54 -12.82 24.86
N GLU A 323 15.97 -13.93 25.33
CA GLU A 323 15.13 -13.95 26.52
C GLU A 323 15.92 -13.42 27.74
N GLY A 324 15.43 -12.33 28.34
CA GLY A 324 16.07 -11.67 29.48
C GLY A 324 17.06 -10.55 29.15
N ALA A 325 17.43 -10.34 27.88
CA ALA A 325 18.30 -9.23 27.47
C ALA A 325 17.49 -7.93 27.33
N LYS A 326 17.82 -6.88 28.09
CA LYS A 326 17.14 -5.56 27.99
C LYS A 326 17.81 -4.59 27.01
N ASP A 327 19.10 -4.78 26.72
CA ASP A 327 19.94 -3.75 26.08
C ASP A 327 20.72 -4.23 24.84
N ARG A 328 20.41 -5.42 24.30
CA ARG A 328 21.10 -5.91 23.09
C ARG A 328 20.57 -5.19 21.85
N PRO A 329 21.45 -4.65 20.97
CA PRO A 329 21.01 -4.10 19.70
C PRO A 329 20.36 -5.20 18.86
N THR A 330 19.15 -4.93 18.40
CA THR A 330 18.26 -5.88 17.69
C THR A 330 17.77 -5.33 16.37
N LEU A 331 18.11 -4.08 16.05
CA LEU A 331 17.82 -3.40 14.80
C LEU A 331 19.11 -2.74 14.31
N VAL A 332 19.39 -2.79 13.01
CA VAL A 332 20.59 -2.21 12.40
C VAL A 332 20.16 -1.21 11.35
N PHE A 333 20.70 0.01 11.44
CA PHE A 333 20.38 1.12 10.56
C PHE A 333 21.64 1.69 9.88
N ASP A 334 21.51 2.12 8.63
CA ASP A 334 22.55 2.82 7.85
C ASP A 334 22.00 4.18 7.38
N ASP A 335 22.68 5.27 7.72
CA ASP A 335 22.35 6.64 7.25
C ASP A 335 23.27 7.10 6.11
N GLY A 336 24.07 6.19 5.56
CA GLY A 336 25.13 6.46 4.58
C GLY A 336 26.44 6.96 5.18
N ARG A 337 26.47 7.40 6.45
CA ARG A 337 27.68 7.85 7.14
C ARG A 337 28.20 6.75 8.07
N GLU A 338 27.31 6.17 8.86
CA GLU A 338 27.60 5.14 9.85
C GLU A 338 26.54 4.03 9.80
N ILE A 339 26.93 2.85 10.29
CA ILE A 339 25.99 1.74 10.55
C ILE A 339 25.87 1.61 12.07
N ARG A 340 24.64 1.65 12.59
CA ARG A 340 24.37 1.62 14.03
C ARG A 340 23.38 0.52 14.38
N GLY A 341 23.75 -0.29 15.37
CA GLY A 341 22.83 -1.22 16.04
C GLY A 341 22.10 -0.53 17.19
N LEU A 342 20.79 -0.73 17.30
CA LEU A 342 19.93 -0.17 18.35
C LEU A 342 19.01 -1.24 18.95
N PRO A 343 18.78 -1.25 20.27
CA PRO A 343 17.65 -1.96 20.86
C PRO A 343 16.32 -1.41 20.33
N VAL A 344 15.27 -2.24 20.30
CA VAL A 344 13.92 -1.83 19.85
C VAL A 344 13.43 -0.59 20.60
N SER A 345 13.50 -0.57 21.93
CA SER A 345 13.08 0.57 22.76
C SER A 345 13.76 1.87 22.34
N ARG A 346 15.09 1.83 22.15
CA ARG A 346 15.87 3.00 21.78
C ARG A 346 15.57 3.48 20.35
N ALA A 347 15.37 2.57 19.41
CA ALA A 347 14.97 2.94 18.05
C ALA A 347 13.59 3.63 18.05
N LEU A 348 12.62 3.10 18.80
CA LEU A 348 11.29 3.69 18.94
C LEU A 348 11.34 5.09 19.54
N GLU A 349 12.14 5.30 20.60
CA GLU A 349 12.33 6.63 21.19
C GLU A 349 12.86 7.66 20.18
N LEU A 350 13.87 7.29 19.38
CA LEU A 350 14.47 8.17 18.38
C LEU A 350 13.49 8.46 17.23
N ILE A 351 12.78 7.44 16.75
CA ILE A 351 11.75 7.57 15.72
C ILE A 351 10.62 8.49 16.20
N HIS A 352 10.17 8.32 17.45
CA HIS A 352 9.13 9.13 18.05
C HIS A 352 9.57 10.59 18.24
N ALA A 353 10.81 10.84 18.66
CA ALA A 353 11.36 12.19 18.78
C ALA A 353 11.35 12.95 17.45
N ASP A 354 11.44 12.23 16.33
CA ASP A 354 11.30 12.76 14.98
C ASP A 354 9.87 12.70 14.43
N GLY A 355 8.89 12.40 15.27
CA GLY A 355 7.47 12.39 14.92
C GLY A 355 7.01 11.14 14.18
N ALA A 356 7.79 10.05 14.18
CA ALA A 356 7.48 8.72 13.61
C ALA A 356 7.40 8.64 12.07
N CYS A 357 8.29 9.33 11.35
CA CYS A 357 8.22 9.41 9.89
C CYS A 357 8.68 8.13 9.19
N TYR A 358 7.87 7.64 8.26
CA TYR A 358 8.16 6.49 7.42
C TYR A 358 8.15 6.87 5.94
N GLY A 359 9.13 6.36 5.21
CA GLY A 359 9.17 6.40 3.76
C GLY A 359 9.91 5.19 3.20
N THR A 360 10.06 5.15 1.89
CA THR A 360 10.88 4.16 1.22
C THR A 360 11.82 4.79 0.22
N ILE A 361 12.89 4.06 -0.10
CA ILE A 361 13.86 4.46 -1.11
C ILE A 361 14.05 3.32 -2.10
N LYS A 362 14.03 3.65 -3.39
CA LYS A 362 14.27 2.67 -4.45
C LYS A 362 15.76 2.34 -4.53
N VAL A 363 16.11 1.08 -4.30
CA VAL A 363 17.47 0.55 -4.40
C VAL A 363 17.43 -0.71 -5.24
N ASN A 364 18.12 -0.67 -6.38
CA ASN A 364 18.16 -1.79 -7.32
C ASN A 364 18.76 -3.04 -6.66
N TRP A 365 18.24 -4.20 -7.05
CA TRP A 365 18.91 -5.46 -6.79
C TRP A 365 20.17 -5.48 -7.66
N GLU A 366 21.31 -5.74 -7.04
CA GLU A 366 22.55 -6.05 -7.75
C GLU A 366 22.71 -7.57 -7.90
#